data_AF-A0A0W0YLL4-F1
#
_entry.id   AF-A0A0W0YLL4-F1
#
_cell.length_a   1.000
_cell.length_b   1.000
_cell.length_c   1.000
_cell.angle_alpha   90.00
_cell.angle_beta   90.00
_cell.angle_gamma   90.00
#
_symmetry.space_group_name_H-M   'P 1'
#
loop_
_entity.id
_entity.type
_entity.pdbx_description
1 polymer ?
#
loop_
_entity_poly.entity_id
_entity_poly.type
_entity_poly.pdbx_seq_one_letter_code
_entity_poly.pdbx_strand_id
1 'polypeptide(L)'
;MRSTIHRNFTILNIFLGRLTTVQTTLKRERAQSISLLPVYPPSAQISLIAEEINPPEEQEPLEWVLLTNVKINDATGAHNILKWYLCRWQIEVYFRILKSGCRIEKLQITESQRFDPCLALYMIIA
;
A
#
# COMPACT_ATOMS: atom_id res chain seq x y z
N MET A 1 -16.56 0.35 10.05
CA MET A 1 -16.12 -1.04 9.74
C MET A 1 -16.42 -1.45 8.29
N ARG A 2 -17.56 -1.04 7.68
CA ARG A 2 -17.85 -1.27 6.25
C ARG A 2 -16.89 -0.56 5.28
N SER A 3 -16.41 0.64 5.60
CA SER A 3 -15.50 1.42 4.74
C SER A 3 -14.13 0.76 4.53
N THR A 4 -13.56 0.13 5.56
CA THR A 4 -12.28 -0.59 5.46
C THR A 4 -12.38 -1.83 4.57
N ILE A 5 -13.50 -2.56 4.64
CA ILE A 5 -13.72 -3.77 3.83
C ILE A 5 -13.89 -3.41 2.35
N HIS A 6 -14.63 -2.33 2.04
CA HIS A 6 -14.78 -1.85 0.67
C HIS A 6 -13.47 -1.33 0.07
N ARG A 7 -12.67 -0.58 0.84
CA ARG A 7 -11.34 -0.13 0.38
C ARG A 7 -10.41 -1.30 0.08
N ASN A 8 -10.45 -2.36 0.89
CA ASN A 8 -9.69 -3.58 0.62
C ASN A 8 -10.17 -4.30 -0.65
N PHE A 9 -11.47 -4.24 -0.94
CA PHE A 9 -12.05 -4.77 -2.18
C PHE A 9 -11.64 -3.94 -3.40
N THR A 10 -11.61 -2.61 -3.30
CA THR A 10 -11.08 -1.71 -4.35
C THR A 10 -9.61 -2.00 -4.62
N ILE A 11 -8.77 -2.12 -3.58
CA ILE A 11 -7.34 -2.49 -3.71
C ILE A 11 -7.18 -3.87 -4.37
N LEU A 12 -7.98 -4.86 -3.97
CA LEU A 12 -7.98 -6.20 -4.55
C LEU A 12 -8.38 -6.18 -6.02
N ASN A 13 -9.36 -5.36 -6.41
CA ASN A 13 -9.79 -5.23 -7.80
C ASN A 13 -8.76 -4.49 -8.67
N ILE A 14 -8.06 -3.49 -8.12
CA ILE A 14 -6.93 -2.85 -8.82
C ILE A 14 -5.80 -3.86 -9.00
N PHE A 15 -5.48 -4.66 -7.97
CA PHE A 15 -4.47 -5.72 -8.05
C PHE A 15 -4.82 -6.84 -9.05
N LEU A 16 -6.11 -7.22 -9.13
CA LEU A 16 -6.63 -8.22 -10.08
C LEU A 16 -6.87 -7.66 -11.49
N GLY A 17 -6.54 -6.39 -11.76
CA GLY A 17 -6.74 -5.75 -13.07
C GLY A 17 -8.20 -5.56 -13.48
N ARG A 18 -9.14 -5.61 -12.51
CA ARG A 18 -10.59 -5.50 -12.73
C ARG A 18 -11.13 -4.07 -12.68
N LEU A 19 -10.36 -3.10 -12.20
CA LEU A 19 -10.69 -1.68 -12.25
C LEU A 19 -9.62 -0.92 -13.04
N THR A 20 -10.06 -0.22 -14.09
CA THR A 20 -9.32 0.76 -14.90
C THR A 20 -9.90 2.11 -14.47
N THR A 21 -9.16 3.11 -13.99
CA THR A 21 -7.94 3.72 -14.49
C THR A 21 -7.47 4.64 -13.34
N VAL A 22 -6.19 4.65 -13.02
CA VAL A 22 -5.62 5.58 -12.03
C VAL A 22 -4.86 6.64 -12.80
N GLN A 23 -5.18 7.93 -12.59
CA GLN A 23 -4.38 8.99 -13.19
C GLN A 23 -3.10 9.14 -12.38
N THR A 24 -1.96 9.07 -13.07
CA THR A 24 -0.66 9.28 -12.45
C THR A 24 -0.10 10.62 -12.88
N THR A 25 0.01 11.55 -11.93
CA THR A 25 0.64 12.85 -12.21
C THR A 25 2.08 12.84 -11.72
N LEU A 26 3.03 13.07 -12.63
CA LEU A 26 4.43 13.26 -12.30
C LEU A 26 4.67 14.72 -11.91
N LYS A 27 4.80 14.99 -10.61
CA LYS A 27 5.13 16.34 -10.14
C LYS A 27 6.65 16.52 -10.12
N ARG A 28 7.21 16.99 -11.23
CA ARG A 28 8.60 17.46 -11.27
C ARG A 28 8.67 18.78 -10.50
N GLU A 29 9.65 18.93 -9.62
CA GLU A 29 9.84 20.15 -8.83
C GLU A 29 10.16 21.36 -9.73
N ARG A 30 9.12 22.07 -10.15
CA ARG A 30 9.13 23.52 -10.35
C ARG A 30 7.84 24.04 -9.73
N ALA A 31 7.96 24.61 -8.53
CA ALA A 31 6.85 25.22 -7.84
C ALA A 31 6.27 26.36 -8.69
N GLN A 32 5.01 26.23 -9.11
CA GLN A 32 4.14 27.35 -9.49
C GLN A 32 2.68 26.89 -9.50
N SER A 33 2.08 26.91 -8.32
CA SER A 33 0.65 27.07 -7.98
C SER A 33 0.36 26.30 -6.69
N ILE A 34 -0.02 27.05 -5.66
CA ILE A 34 -0.35 26.55 -4.33
C ILE A 34 -1.86 26.31 -4.34
N SER A 35 -2.25 25.07 -4.62
CA SER A 35 -3.38 24.47 -3.90
C SER A 35 -2.77 23.58 -2.79
N LEU A 36 -3.47 23.49 -1.67
CA LEU A 36 -3.03 23.04 -0.33
C LEU A 36 -2.50 21.58 -0.29
N LEU A 37 -1.42 21.29 -0.98
CA LEU A 37 -0.70 20.03 -0.84
C LEU A 37 0.11 20.07 0.46
N PRO A 38 0.15 18.97 1.24
CA PRO A 38 0.97 18.91 2.45
C PRO A 38 2.43 19.23 2.10
N VAL A 39 3.06 20.09 2.92
CA VAL A 39 4.44 20.52 2.72
C VAL A 39 5.35 19.33 3.02
N TYR A 40 5.95 18.73 1.99
CA TYR A 40 6.92 17.65 2.13
C TYR A 40 8.33 18.22 2.33
N PRO A 41 9.22 17.53 3.09
CA PRO A 41 10.58 18.01 3.29
C PRO A 41 11.33 18.10 1.94
N PRO A 42 12.17 19.13 1.73
CA PRO A 42 12.83 19.41 0.44
C PRO A 42 13.81 18.32 -0.03
N SER A 43 14.09 17.30 0.79
CA SER A 43 14.88 16.13 0.42
C SER A 43 14.04 14.95 -0.11
N ALA A 44 12.72 15.01 0.02
CA ALA A 44 11.81 13.95 -0.41
C ALA A 44 11.27 14.26 -1.80
N GLN A 45 11.87 13.65 -2.83
CA GLN A 45 11.35 13.71 -4.19
C GLN A 45 10.02 12.93 -4.25
N ILE A 46 8.90 13.66 -4.31
CA ILE A 46 7.59 13.06 -4.59
C ILE A 46 7.57 12.66 -6.05
N SER A 47 7.45 11.37 -6.32
CA SER A 47 7.58 10.84 -7.68
C SER A 47 6.23 10.47 -8.31
N LEU A 48 5.19 10.17 -7.51
CA LEU A 48 3.89 9.73 -8.05
C LEU A 48 2.70 10.14 -7.16
N ILE A 49 1.67 10.70 -7.77
CA ILE A 49 0.31 10.84 -7.18
C ILE A 49 -0.64 9.98 -8.00
N ALA A 50 -1.48 9.20 -7.32
CA ALA A 50 -2.43 8.26 -7.89
C ALA A 50 -3.83 8.52 -7.31
N GLU A 51 -4.80 8.80 -8.18
CA GLU A 51 -6.20 9.09 -7.80
C GLU A 51 -7.17 8.14 -8.52
N GLU A 52 -8.21 7.71 -7.83
CA GLU A 52 -9.31 6.90 -8.36
C GLU A 52 -10.25 7.74 -9.22
N ILE A 53 -10.39 7.36 -10.51
CA ILE A 53 -11.16 8.16 -11.48
C ILE A 53 -12.67 8.07 -11.28
N ASN A 54 -13.19 6.91 -10.87
CA ASN A 54 -14.62 6.68 -10.72
C ASN A 54 -14.91 6.04 -9.36
N PRO A 55 -14.83 6.81 -8.27
CA PRO A 55 -15.16 6.28 -6.95
C PRO A 55 -16.64 5.89 -6.90
N PRO A 56 -17.00 4.82 -6.18
CA PRO A 56 -18.39 4.44 -5.98
C PRO A 56 -19.18 5.56 -5.26
N GLU A 57 -20.47 5.65 -5.55
CA GLU A 57 -21.37 6.63 -4.94
C GLU A 57 -21.27 6.57 -3.40
N GLU A 58 -21.27 7.76 -2.78
CA GLU A 58 -21.18 7.97 -1.33
C GLU A 58 -19.83 7.56 -0.69
N GLN A 59 -18.76 7.40 -1.48
CA GLN A 59 -17.41 7.12 -0.95
C GLN A 59 -16.39 8.17 -1.39
N GLU A 60 -15.56 8.57 -0.43
CA GLU A 60 -14.37 9.41 -0.71
C GLU A 60 -13.41 8.67 -1.65
N PRO A 61 -12.90 9.35 -2.70
CA PRO A 61 -11.99 8.76 -3.66
C PRO A 61 -10.70 8.27 -3.00
N LEU A 62 -10.14 7.20 -3.54
CA LEU A 62 -8.83 6.73 -3.15
C LEU A 62 -7.74 7.64 -3.75
N GLU A 63 -6.97 8.27 -2.87
CA GLU A 63 -5.81 9.08 -3.23
C GLU A 63 -4.54 8.53 -2.57
N TRP A 64 -3.48 8.35 -3.36
CA TRP A 64 -2.17 7.92 -2.91
C TRP A 64 -1.08 8.86 -3.37
N VAL A 65 -0.26 9.31 -2.42
CA VAL A 65 1.01 10.01 -2.68
C VAL A 65 2.15 9.04 -2.39
N LEU A 66 2.89 8.64 -3.42
CA LEU A 66 3.98 7.68 -3.32
C LEU A 66 5.33 8.38 -3.49
N LEU A 67 6.16 8.26 -2.46
CA LEU A 67 7.56 8.69 -2.48
C LEU A 67 8.41 7.52 -2.97
N THR A 68 9.22 7.74 -4.01
CA THR A 68 10.13 6.72 -4.50
C THR A 68 11.41 7.35 -5.05
N ASN A 69 12.52 6.66 -4.85
CA ASN A 69 13.82 6.97 -5.44
C ASN A 69 13.94 6.48 -6.89
N VAL A 70 12.95 5.72 -7.37
CA VAL A 70 12.90 5.25 -8.76
C VAL A 70 12.48 6.39 -9.66
N LYS A 71 13.31 6.68 -10.68
CA LYS A 71 13.00 7.72 -11.68
C LYS A 71 11.85 7.25 -12.56
N ILE A 72 10.85 8.12 -12.71
CA ILE A 72 9.69 7.86 -13.56
C ILE A 72 9.74 8.83 -14.74
N ASN A 73 9.87 8.29 -15.95
CA ASN A 73 10.02 9.09 -17.17
C ASN A 73 8.75 9.06 -18.04
N ASP A 74 7.88 8.08 -17.83
CA ASP A 74 6.72 7.81 -18.65
C ASP A 74 5.57 7.19 -17.83
N ALA A 75 4.39 7.10 -18.44
CA ALA A 75 3.21 6.52 -17.82
C ALA A 75 3.40 5.03 -17.46
N THR A 76 4.20 4.29 -18.22
CA THR A 76 4.51 2.88 -17.92
C THR A 76 5.29 2.76 -16.62
N GLY A 77 6.31 3.59 -16.42
CA GLY A 77 7.05 3.66 -15.16
C GLY A 77 6.13 3.98 -13.98
N ALA A 78 5.23 4.95 -14.15
CA ALA A 78 4.26 5.34 -13.13
C ALA A 78 3.34 4.17 -12.74
N HIS A 79 2.85 3.44 -13.74
CA HIS A 79 2.02 2.25 -13.55
C HIS A 79 2.79 1.11 -12.84
N ASN A 80 4.09 0.94 -13.11
CA ASN A 80 4.92 -0.04 -12.42
C ASN A 80 5.11 0.29 -10.94
N ILE A 81 5.34 1.56 -10.58
CA ILE A 81 5.40 1.99 -9.18
C ILE A 81 4.09 1.66 -8.45
N LEU A 82 2.96 1.97 -9.07
CA LEU A 82 1.65 1.64 -8.53
C LEU A 82 1.47 0.13 -8.34
N LYS A 83 1.82 -0.68 -9.34
CA LYS A 83 1.80 -2.15 -9.26
C LYS A 83 2.64 -2.69 -8.11
N TRP A 84 3.87 -2.17 -7.93
CA TRP A 84 4.72 -2.57 -6.81
C TRP A 84 4.13 -2.16 -5.46
N TYR A 85 3.55 -0.96 -5.37
CA TYR A 85 2.88 -0.52 -4.15
C TYR A 85 1.68 -1.39 -3.80
N LEU A 86 0.90 -1.85 -4.79
CA LEU A 86 -0.24 -2.75 -4.55
C LEU A 86 0.21 -4.09 -3.94
N CYS A 87 1.43 -4.56 -4.22
CA CYS A 87 1.99 -5.75 -3.57
C CYS A 87 2.18 -5.57 -2.05
N ARG A 88 2.17 -4.33 -1.51
CA ARG A 88 2.25 -4.07 -0.07
C ARG A 88 1.21 -4.88 0.72
N TRP A 89 0.02 -5.11 0.15
CA TRP A 89 -1.05 -5.86 0.83
C TRP A 89 -0.67 -7.31 1.17
N GLN A 90 0.28 -7.91 0.44
CA GLN A 90 0.72 -9.29 0.69
C GLN A 90 1.26 -9.48 2.11
N ILE A 91 1.86 -8.45 2.71
CA ILE A 91 2.33 -8.53 4.10
C ILE A 91 1.17 -8.66 5.10
N GLU A 92 0.01 -8.05 4.81
CA GLU A 92 -1.17 -8.16 5.66
C GLU A 92 -1.79 -9.56 5.56
N VAL A 93 -1.73 -10.18 4.38
CA VAL A 93 -2.12 -11.58 4.19
C VAL A 93 -1.21 -12.50 4.99
N TYR A 94 0.11 -12.31 4.89
CA TYR A 94 1.11 -13.05 5.66
C TYR A 94 0.86 -12.92 7.17
N PHE A 95 0.71 -11.71 7.70
CA PHE A 95 0.41 -11.52 9.12
C PHE A 95 -0.95 -12.09 9.53
N ARG A 96 -1.94 -12.10 8.63
CA ARG A 96 -3.22 -12.79 8.89
C ARG A 96 -3.02 -14.29 9.01
N ILE A 97 -2.21 -14.91 8.14
CA ILE A 97 -1.86 -16.34 8.24
C ILE A 97 -1.14 -16.60 9.56
N LEU A 98 -0.11 -15.81 9.89
CA LEU A 98 0.67 -15.98 11.12
C LEU A 98 -0.20 -15.85 12.40
N LYS A 99 -1.07 -14.84 12.45
CA LYS A 99 -1.88 -14.55 13.64
C LYS A 99 -3.16 -15.38 13.74
N SER A 100 -3.88 -15.57 12.63
CA SER A 100 -5.19 -16.25 12.63
C SER A 100 -5.11 -17.69 12.14
N GLY A 101 -4.25 -17.99 11.16
CA GLY A 101 -4.04 -19.35 10.65
C GLY A 101 -3.18 -20.19 11.60
N CYS A 102 -1.94 -19.78 11.81
CA CYS A 102 -1.00 -20.42 12.74
C CYS A 102 -1.34 -20.16 14.20
N ARG A 103 -2.16 -19.13 14.50
CA ARG A 103 -2.63 -18.80 15.84
C ARG A 103 -1.50 -18.55 16.84
N ILE A 104 -0.40 -17.94 16.39
CA ILE A 104 0.82 -17.76 17.19
C ILE A 104 0.57 -17.01 18.51
N GLU A 105 -0.36 -16.06 18.52
CA GLU A 105 -0.72 -15.27 19.71
C GLU A 105 -1.40 -16.12 20.81
N LYS A 106 -1.90 -17.32 20.48
CA LYS A 106 -2.49 -18.25 21.46
C LYS A 106 -1.48 -19.12 22.19
N LEU A 107 -0.21 -19.14 21.75
CA LEU A 107 0.82 -19.97 22.37
C LEU A 107 1.23 -19.48 23.76
N GLN A 108 1.02 -18.19 24.06
CA GLN A 108 1.24 -17.56 25.38
C GLN A 108 2.63 -17.86 26.00
N ILE A 109 3.65 -18.09 25.16
CA ILE A 109 5.03 -18.31 25.61
C ILE A 109 5.59 -16.95 26.07
N THR A 110 5.88 -16.82 27.35
CA THR A 110 6.33 -15.56 27.95
C THR A 110 7.86 -15.39 27.91
N GLU A 111 8.60 -16.50 27.78
CA GLU A 111 10.07 -16.50 27.74
C GLU A 111 10.57 -16.28 26.30
N SER A 112 11.29 -15.18 26.05
CA SER A 112 11.84 -14.85 24.73
C SER A 112 12.73 -15.94 24.16
N GLN A 113 13.57 -16.57 24.98
CA GLN A 113 14.47 -17.66 24.58
C GLN A 113 13.73 -18.85 23.94
N ARG A 114 12.44 -19.04 24.27
CA ARG A 114 11.59 -20.09 23.71
C ARG A 114 10.65 -19.56 22.64
N PHE A 115 10.22 -18.31 22.78
CA PHE A 115 9.33 -17.66 21.81
C PHE A 115 10.03 -17.37 20.48
N ASP A 116 11.26 -16.87 20.50
CA ASP A 116 12.01 -16.50 19.30
C ASP A 116 12.22 -17.67 18.32
N PRO A 117 12.72 -18.85 18.75
CA PRO A 117 12.86 -20.00 17.83
C PRO A 117 11.50 -20.53 17.36
N CYS A 118 10.46 -20.46 18.20
CA CYS A 118 9.11 -20.85 17.82
C CYS A 118 8.54 -19.91 16.75
N LEU A 119 8.67 -18.60 16.96
CA LEU A 119 8.30 -17.55 16.01
C LEU A 119 9.04 -17.71 14.69
N ALA A 120 10.34 -17.97 14.72
CA ALA A 120 11.14 -18.23 13.52
C ALA A 120 10.58 -19.40 12.69
N LEU A 121 10.21 -20.50 13.34
CA LEU A 121 9.60 -21.64 12.64
C LEU A 121 8.25 -21.26 12.01
N TYR A 122 7.38 -20.58 12.74
CA TYR A 122 6.09 -20.14 12.20
C TYR A 122 6.23 -19.11 11.07
N MET A 123 7.25 -18.25 11.12
CA MET A 123 7.54 -17.31 10.04
C MET A 123 7.93 -17.98 8.72
N ILE A 124 8.47 -19.20 8.77
CA ILE A 124 8.82 -20.01 7.58
C ILE A 124 7.59 -20.75 7.04
N ILE A 125 6.68 -21.17 7.92
CA ILE A 125 5.49 -21.97 7.56
C ILE A 125 4.36 -21.11 6.97
N ALA A 126 4.20 -19.88 7.47
CA ALA A 126 3.14 -18.95 7.08
C ALA A 126 3.28 -18.45 5.63
#